data_AF-A0A953CGM6-F1
#
_entry.id   AF-A0A953CGM6-F1
#
_cell.length_a   1.000
_cell.length_b   1.000
_cell.length_c   1.000
_cell.angle_alpha   90.00
_cell.angle_beta   90.00
_cell.angle_gamma   90.00
#
_symmetry.space_group_name_H-M   'P 1'
#
loop_
_entity.id
_entity.type
_entity.pdbx_description
1 polymer ?
#
loop_
_entity_poly.entity_id
_entity_poly.type
_entity_poly.pdbx_seq_one_letter_code
_entity_poly.pdbx_strand_id
1 'polypeptide(L)' 'MPSLFRFLMIVAIIAALVYGVMLALAEFVTPNQTEISERVPLDLPTPGQPVNPQ' A
#
# COMPACT_ATOMS: atom_id res chain seq x y z
N MET A 1 -6.06 3.87 39.99
CA MET A 1 -4.74 3.52 40.57
C MET A 1 -3.64 4.16 39.74
N PRO A 2 -2.60 4.74 40.36
CA PRO A 2 -1.54 5.44 39.65
C PRO A 2 -0.80 4.59 38.60
N SER A 3 -0.83 3.25 38.67
CA SER A 3 -0.29 2.35 37.64
C SER A 3 -1.10 2.36 36.33
N LEU A 4 -2.43 2.33 36.39
CA LEU A 4 -3.30 2.29 35.21
C LEU A 4 -3.24 3.60 34.42
N PHE A 5 -3.23 4.74 35.11
CA PHE A 5 -3.11 6.03 34.43
C PHE A 5 -1.76 6.16 33.70
N ARG A 6 -0.66 5.74 34.34
CA ARG A 6 0.67 5.73 33.70
C ARG A 6 0.70 4.82 32.47
N PHE A 7 0.09 3.64 32.57
CA PHE A 7 -0.04 2.73 31.44
C PHE A 7 -0.78 3.39 30.26
N LEU A 8 -1.96 3.97 30.51
CA LEU A 8 -2.72 4.66 29.48
C LEU A 8 -1.96 5.86 28.88
N MET A 9 -1.22 6.61 29.69
CA MET A 9 -0.43 7.74 29.22
C MET A 9 0.67 7.29 28.25
N ILE A 10 1.35 6.18 28.55
CA ILE A 10 2.34 5.58 27.65
C ILE A 10 1.67 5.16 26.32
N VAL A 11 0.52 4.49 26.39
CA VAL A 11 -0.23 4.08 25.19
C VAL A 11 -0.66 5.30 24.37
N ALA A 12 -1.14 6.35 25.02
CA ALA A 12 -1.56 7.59 24.35
C ALA A 12 -0.39 8.26 23.64
N ILE A 13 0.80 8.32 24.26
CA ILE A 13 2.00 8.85 23.60
C ILE A 13 2.36 8.03 22.37
N ILE A 14 2.38 6.69 22.49
CA ILE A 14 2.72 5.82 21.36
C ILE A 14 1.72 6.00 20.22
N ALA A 15 0.42 6.03 20.53
CA ALA A 15 -0.63 6.27 19.55
C ALA A 15 -0.46 7.62 18.86
N ALA A 16 -0.17 8.68 19.63
CA ALA A 16 0.08 10.02 19.09
C ALA A 16 1.31 10.05 18.19
N LEU A 17 2.39 9.34 18.54
CA LEU A 17 3.59 9.25 17.70
C LEU A 17 3.32 8.50 16.40
N VAL A 18 2.66 7.34 16.47
CA VAL A 18 2.31 6.55 15.27
C VAL A 18 1.40 7.36 14.35
N TYR A 19 0.35 7.96 14.91
CA TYR A 19 -0.58 8.77 14.14
C TYR A 19 0.09 10.03 13.58
N GLY A 20 0.94 10.70 14.36
CA GLY A 20 1.71 11.86 13.93
C GLY A 20 2.66 11.53 12.78
N VAL A 21 3.32 10.36 12.81
CA VAL A 21 4.14 9.89 11.70
C VAL A 21 3.29 9.63 10.46
N MET A 22 2.15 8.95 10.60
CA MET A 22 1.23 8.73 9.46
C MET A 22 0.75 10.05 8.85
N LEU A 23 0.33 11.01 9.69
CA LEU A 23 -0.09 12.33 9.25
C LEU A 23 1.03 13.07 8.53
N ALA A 24 2.24 13.05 9.09
CA ALA A 24 3.40 13.68 8.46
C ALA A 24 3.73 13.05 7.10
N LEU A 25 3.66 11.73 6.97
CA LEU A 25 3.86 11.07 5.68
C LEU A 25 2.78 11.47 4.68
N ALA A 26 1.51 11.52 5.08
CA ALA A 26 0.42 11.89 4.19
C ALA A 26 0.51 13.34 3.68
N GLU A 27 0.94 14.28 4.53
CA GLU A 27 1.01 15.70 4.17
C GLU A 27 2.32 16.10 3.47
N PHE A 28 3.46 15.54 3.90
CA PHE A 28 4.78 15.99 3.44
C PHE A 28 5.43 15.06 2.41
N VAL A 29 4.86 13.89 2.13
CA VAL A 29 5.40 12.96 1.12
C VAL A 29 4.46 12.86 -0.06
N THR A 30 4.94 13.29 -1.23
CA THR A 30 4.23 13.04 -2.50
C THR A 30 4.45 11.58 -2.93
N PRO A 31 3.37 10.79 -3.10
CA PRO A 31 3.49 9.43 -3.59
C PRO A 31 3.92 9.44 -5.06
N ASN A 32 4.96 8.68 -5.39
CA ASN A 32 5.36 8.46 -6.78
C ASN A 32 4.34 7.53 -7.45
N GLN A 33 3.56 8.08 -8.37
CA GLN A 33 2.68 7.29 -9.21
C GLN A 33 3.49 6.75 -10.39
N THR A 34 4.00 5.53 -10.24
CA THR A 34 4.59 4.80 -11.35
C THR A 34 3.47 4.12 -12.13
N GLU A 35 3.36 4.42 -13.43
CA GLU A 35 2.48 3.67 -14.31
C GLU A 35 2.99 2.23 -14.43
N ILE A 36 2.29 1.29 -13.79
CA ILE A 36 2.53 -0.14 -13.98
C ILE A 36 1.98 -0.49 -15.36
N SER A 37 2.81 -0.36 -16.40
CA SER A 37 2.50 -0.87 -17.74
C SER A 37 2.81 -2.37 -17.76
N GLU A 38 1.93 -3.15 -17.14
CA GLU A 38 1.88 -4.59 -17.39
C GLU A 38 1.33 -4.75 -18.82
N ARG A 39 2.20 -5.18 -19.74
CA ARG A 39 1.79 -5.52 -21.10
C ARG A 39 0.88 -6.74 -20.99
N VAL A 40 -0.43 -6.53 -20.94
CA VAL A 40 -1.44 -7.60 -20.96
C VAL A 40 -1.11 -8.53 -22.13
N PRO A 41 -0.71 -9.79 -21.87
CA PRO A 41 -0.59 -10.77 -22.93
C PRO A 41 -2.00 -10.95 -23.51
N LEU A 42 -2.23 -10.45 -24.71
CA LEU A 42 -3.39 -10.84 -25.48
C LEU A 42 -3.11 -12.27 -25.96
N ASP A 43 -3.62 -13.26 -25.24
CA ASP A 43 -3.69 -14.67 -25.69
C ASP A 43 -4.71 -14.83 -26.83
N LEU A 44 -5.00 -13.76 -27.58
CA LEU A 44 -5.78 -13.84 -28.80
C LEU A 44 -4.90 -14.56 -29.83
N PRO A 45 -5.36 -15.69 -30.38
CA PRO A 45 -4.74 -16.27 -31.56
C PRO A 45 -4.66 -15.17 -32.62
N THR A 46 -3.47 -14.93 -33.16
CA THR A 46 -3.30 -14.02 -34.29
C THR A 46 -4.29 -14.45 -35.38
N PRO A 47 -5.17 -13.57 -35.89
CA PRO A 47 -6.10 -13.94 -36.95
C PRO A 47 -5.33 -14.52 -38.14
N GLY A 48 -5.45 -15.83 -38.36
CA GLY A 48 -4.71 -16.57 -39.39
C GLY A 48 -3.68 -17.60 -38.89
N GLN A 49 -3.47 -17.77 -37.57
CA GLN A 49 -2.66 -18.88 -37.08
C GLN A 49 -3.43 -20.21 -37.13
N PRO A 50 -2.93 -21.25 -37.82
CA PRO A 50 -3.53 -22.57 -37.78
C PRO A 50 -3.40 -23.13 -36.36
N VAL A 51 -4.54 -23.48 -35.76
CA VAL A 51 -4.59 -24.20 -34.48
C VAL A 51 -3.94 -25.57 -34.72
N ASN A 52 -2.72 -25.76 -34.24
CA ASN A 52 -2.01 -27.04 -34.34
C ASN A 52 -2.60 -28.00 -33.29
N PRO A 53 -3.32 -29.06 -33.70
CA PRO A 53 -3.85 -30.03 -32.76
C PRO A 53 -2.70 -30.92 -32.27
N GLN A 54 -2.28 -30.71 -31.01
CA GLN A 54 -1.55 -31.70 -30.21
C GLN A 54 -2.57 -32.60 -29.52
#